data_AF-A0A4Q5IXX8-F1
#
_entry.id   AF-A0A4Q5IXX8-F1
#
_cell.length_a   1.000
_cell.length_b   1.000
_cell.length_c   1.000
_cell.angle_alpha   90.00
_cell.angle_beta   90.00
_cell.angle_gamma   90.00
#
_symmetry.space_group_name_H-M   'P 1'
#
loop_
_entity.id
_entity.type
_entity.pdbx_description
1 polymer ?
#
loop_
_entity_poly.entity_id
_entity_poly.type
_entity_poly.pdbx_seq_one_letter_code
_entity_poly.pdbx_strand_id
1 'polypeptide(L)'
;MDPRPAVVALADAVAHQAITDEAGIRFGIDVGALFALTAVVVAGDLRGGYGVLLLLLATTVLAGALDGPYALLLGLAGWSFATGFAVNTFAVLTVAPLDLLRMAVFVVMAVAVHRSGGSP
;
A
#
# COMPACT_ATOMS: atom_id res chain seq x y z
N MET A 1 -22.30 -10.34 -37.81
CA MET A 1 -21.48 -9.69 -36.76
C MET A 1 -20.36 -10.67 -36.45
N ASP A 2 -19.11 -10.32 -36.73
CA ASP A 2 -17.96 -11.22 -36.52
C ASP A 2 -17.66 -11.32 -35.01
N PRO A 3 -17.65 -12.51 -34.39
CA PRO A 3 -17.40 -12.67 -32.96
C PRO A 3 -15.91 -12.63 -32.59
N ARG A 4 -15.00 -12.72 -33.57
CA ARG A 4 -13.54 -12.69 -33.34
C ARG A 4 -13.03 -11.52 -32.50
N PRO A 5 -13.47 -10.25 -32.68
CA PRO A 5 -13.01 -9.15 -31.82
C PRO A 5 -13.40 -9.30 -30.35
N ALA A 6 -14.58 -9.89 -30.07
CA ALA A 6 -15.03 -10.09 -28.69
C ALA A 6 -14.21 -11.19 -27.98
N VAL A 7 -13.86 -12.26 -28.69
CA VAL A 7 -13.02 -13.34 -28.15
C VAL A 7 -11.60 -12.86 -27.86
N VAL A 8 -11.02 -12.04 -28.74
CA VAL A 8 -9.68 -11.45 -28.53
C VAL A 8 -9.68 -10.49 -27.34
N ALA A 9 -10.67 -9.60 -27.25
CA ALA A 9 -10.77 -8.67 -26.12
C ALA A 9 -10.95 -9.39 -24.77
N LEU A 10 -11.72 -10.49 -24.74
CA LEU A 10 -11.88 -11.31 -23.54
C LEU A 10 -10.56 -12.02 -23.17
N ALA A 11 -9.85 -12.57 -24.15
CA ALA A 11 -8.56 -13.23 -23.93
C ALA A 11 -7.52 -12.25 -23.36
N ASP A 12 -7.45 -11.02 -23.90
CA ASP A 12 -6.55 -9.97 -23.40
C ASP A 12 -6.92 -9.56 -21.97
N ALA A 13 -8.20 -9.42 -21.64
CA ALA A 13 -8.66 -9.09 -20.29
C ALA A 13 -8.32 -10.21 -19.28
N VAL A 14 -8.53 -11.48 -19.66
CA VAL A 14 -8.18 -12.63 -18.82
C VAL A 14 -6.66 -12.72 -18.63
N ALA A 15 -5.87 -12.47 -19.68
CA ALA A 15 -4.42 -12.44 -19.58
C ALA A 15 -3.93 -11.30 -18.69
N HIS A 16 -4.52 -10.10 -18.81
CA HIS A 16 -4.20 -8.97 -17.94
C HIS A 16 -4.55 -9.26 -16.48
N GLN A 17 -5.72 -9.87 -16.24
CA GLN A 17 -6.15 -10.27 -14.90
C GLN A 17 -5.22 -11.32 -14.29
N ALA A 18 -4.82 -12.34 -15.06
CA ALA A 18 -3.87 -13.36 -14.62
C ALA A 18 -2.49 -12.77 -14.27
N ILE A 19 -2.05 -11.74 -15.00
CA ILE A 19 -0.82 -11.00 -14.67
C ILE A 19 -1.00 -10.22 -13.36
N THR A 20 -2.13 -9.55 -13.16
CA THR A 20 -2.38 -8.81 -11.91
C THR A 20 -2.67 -9.71 -10.70
N ASP A 21 -3.03 -10.98 -10.89
CA ASP A 21 -3.27 -11.93 -9.80
C ASP A 21 -1.97 -12.38 -9.11
N GLU A 22 -0.81 -12.16 -9.74
CA GLU A 22 0.48 -12.43 -9.12
C GLU A 22 0.68 -11.52 -7.90
N ALA A 23 0.86 -12.13 -6.72
CA ALA A 23 0.92 -11.42 -5.44
C ALA A 23 1.99 -10.31 -5.41
N GLY A 24 3.12 -10.53 -6.10
CA GLY A 24 4.17 -9.53 -6.24
C GLY A 24 3.76 -8.30 -7.07
N ILE A 25 2.91 -8.47 -8.08
CA ILE A 25 2.40 -7.36 -8.91
C ILE A 25 1.40 -6.53 -8.11
N ARG A 26 0.50 -7.18 -7.35
CA ARG A 26 -0.44 -6.49 -6.45
C ARG A 26 0.30 -5.67 -5.41
N PHE A 27 1.31 -6.26 -4.78
CA PHE A 27 2.19 -5.55 -3.86
C PHE A 27 2.85 -4.32 -4.52
N GLY A 28 3.37 -4.48 -5.74
CA GLY A 28 3.96 -3.37 -6.50
C GLY A 28 2.97 -2.24 -6.78
N ILE A 29 1.73 -2.58 -7.16
CA ILE A 29 0.64 -1.62 -7.39
C ILE A 29 0.30 -0.87 -6.09
N ASP A 30 0.17 -1.58 -4.96
CA ASP A 30 -0.16 -0.99 -3.66
C ASP A 30 0.94 -0.05 -3.15
N VAL A 31 2.21 -0.43 -3.33
CA VAL A 31 3.35 0.46 -3.03
C VAL A 31 3.32 1.70 -3.94
N GLY A 32 3.00 1.53 -5.22
CA GLY A 32 2.84 2.65 -6.16
C GLY A 32 1.71 3.60 -5.76
N ALA A 33 0.59 3.07 -5.29
CA ALA A 33 -0.53 3.86 -4.77
C ALA A 33 -0.14 4.64 -3.50
N LEU A 34 0.59 4.00 -2.56
CA LEU A 34 1.13 4.68 -1.39
C LEU A 34 2.10 5.80 -1.76
N PHE A 35 2.95 5.58 -2.76
CA PHE A 35 3.86 6.61 -3.25
C PHE A 35 3.11 7.81 -3.83
N ALA A 36 2.07 7.57 -4.65
CA ALA A 36 1.23 8.63 -5.18
C ALA A 36 0.49 9.41 -4.08
N LEU A 37 -0.05 8.72 -3.07
CA LEU A 37 -0.66 9.37 -1.90
C LEU A 37 0.35 10.17 -1.08
N THR A 38 1.58 9.68 -0.97
CA THR A 38 2.68 10.40 -0.32
C THR A 38 2.99 11.69 -1.06
N ALA A 39 2.99 11.67 -2.40
CA ALA A 39 3.14 12.88 -3.20
C ALA A 39 1.99 13.88 -2.93
N VAL A 40 0.75 13.41 -2.75
CA VAL A 40 -0.38 14.27 -2.35
C VAL A 40 -0.16 14.88 -0.96
N VAL A 41 0.31 14.10 0.01
CA VAL A 41 0.65 14.60 1.35
C VAL A 41 1.69 15.73 1.28
N VAL A 42 2.74 15.54 0.49
CA VAL A 42 3.81 16.53 0.32
C VAL A 42 3.31 17.77 -0.42
N ALA A 43 2.60 17.59 -1.54
CA ALA A 43 2.11 18.69 -2.36
C ALA A 43 1.03 19.52 -1.66
N GLY A 44 0.20 18.88 -0.83
CA GLY A 44 -0.87 19.52 -0.05
C GLY A 44 -0.43 20.04 1.32
N ASP A 45 0.86 19.97 1.67
CA ASP A 45 1.41 20.32 2.98
C ASP A 45 0.68 19.66 4.17
N LEU A 46 0.21 18.41 3.97
CA LEU A 46 -0.50 17.62 4.98
C LEU A 46 0.48 16.99 5.98
N ARG A 47 1.39 17.79 6.54
CA ARG A 47 2.46 17.33 7.44
C ARG A 47 1.92 16.94 8.82
N GLY A 48 2.76 16.21 9.55
CA GLY A 48 2.47 15.77 10.92
C GLY A 48 1.38 14.69 10.97
N GLY A 49 0.48 14.81 11.94
CA GLY A 49 -0.50 13.77 12.26
C GLY A 49 -1.46 13.44 11.11
N TYR A 50 -1.84 14.42 10.29
CA TYR A 50 -2.79 14.21 9.19
C TYR A 50 -2.22 13.33 8.08
N GLY A 51 -0.99 13.62 7.62
CA GLY A 51 -0.30 12.81 6.62
C GLY A 51 0.00 11.39 7.13
N VAL A 52 0.40 11.27 8.41
CA VAL A 52 0.61 9.96 9.04
C VAL A 52 -0.69 9.15 9.08
N LEU A 53 -1.81 9.76 9.49
CA LEU A 53 -3.11 9.10 9.57
C LEU A 53 -3.60 8.68 8.18
N LEU A 54 -3.49 9.55 7.17
CA LEU A 54 -3.87 9.24 5.80
C LEU A 54 -3.10 8.03 5.26
N LEU A 55 -1.77 8.05 5.40
CA LEU A 55 -0.92 6.96 4.91
C LEU A 55 -1.13 5.66 5.72
N LEU A 56 -1.40 5.75 7.01
CA LEU A 56 -1.75 4.58 7.83
C LEU A 56 -3.06 3.94 7.35
N LEU A 57 -4.10 4.74 7.13
CA LEU A 57 -5.39 4.25 6.66
C LEU A 57 -5.27 3.63 5.26
N ALA A 58 -4.57 4.31 4.34
CA ALA A 58 -4.31 3.78 3.01
C ALA A 58 -3.54 2.46 3.06
N THR A 59 -2.46 2.39 3.86
CA THR A 59 -1.67 1.17 4.04
C THR A 59 -2.54 0.03 4.58
N THR A 60 -3.38 0.33 5.57
CA THR A 60 -4.29 -0.65 6.17
C THR A 60 -5.28 -1.19 5.15
N VAL A 61 -5.92 -0.32 4.36
CA VAL A 61 -6.90 -0.72 3.33
C VAL A 61 -6.25 -1.56 2.24
N LEU A 62 -5.11 -1.12 1.70
CA LEU A 62 -4.39 -1.82 0.64
C LEU A 62 -3.88 -3.19 1.09
N ALA A 63 -3.37 -3.29 2.32
CA ALA A 63 -2.87 -4.55 2.88
C ALA A 63 -3.93 -5.66 2.97
N GLY A 64 -5.22 -5.31 3.02
CA GLY A 64 -6.32 -6.29 3.11
C GLY A 64 -6.42 -7.19 1.89
N ALA A 65 -5.83 -6.79 0.77
CA ALA A 65 -5.84 -7.56 -0.47
C ALA A 65 -4.59 -8.45 -0.61
N LEU A 66 -3.53 -8.24 0.18
CA LEU A 66 -2.23 -8.91 0.02
C LEU A 66 -2.09 -10.14 0.90
N ASP A 67 -1.13 -11.02 0.56
CA ASP A 67 -0.72 -12.12 1.45
C ASP A 67 0.12 -11.61 2.63
N GLY A 68 0.18 -12.37 3.72
CA GLY A 68 0.83 -11.99 4.97
C GLY A 68 2.24 -11.39 4.84
N PRO A 69 3.19 -12.00 4.08
CA PRO A 69 4.51 -11.42 3.87
C PRO A 69 4.46 -10.07 3.17
N TYR A 70 3.62 -9.91 2.15
CA TYR A 70 3.47 -8.65 1.41
C TYR A 70 2.74 -7.59 2.24
N ALA A 71 1.77 -7.98 3.08
CA ALA A 71 1.11 -7.08 4.03
C ALA A 71 2.12 -6.53 5.06
N LEU A 72 3.05 -7.36 5.54
CA LEU A 72 4.14 -6.91 6.42
C LEU A 72 5.06 -5.92 5.70
N LEU A 73 5.50 -6.26 4.48
CA LEU A 73 6.35 -5.37 3.67
C LEU A 73 5.64 -4.05 3.36
N LEU A 74 4.33 -4.08 3.08
CA LEU A 74 3.54 -2.89 2.83
C LEU A 74 3.40 -2.04 4.10
N GLY A 75 3.25 -2.65 5.28
CA GLY A 75 3.30 -1.95 6.56
C GLY A 75 4.61 -1.21 6.78
N LEU A 76 5.74 -1.85 6.47
CA LEU A 76 7.06 -1.20 6.52
C LEU A 76 7.21 -0.06 5.51
N ALA A 77 6.69 -0.24 4.28
CA ALA A 77 6.69 0.80 3.26
C ALA A 77 5.81 2.00 3.66
N GLY A 78 4.61 1.76 4.19
CA GLY A 78 3.73 2.80 4.68
C GLY A 78 4.37 3.61 5.82
N TRP A 79 5.02 2.93 6.76
CA TRP A 79 5.79 3.59 7.83
C TRP A 79 6.93 4.45 7.27
N SER A 80 7.69 3.92 6.29
CA SER A 80 8.83 4.64 5.75
C SER A 80 8.39 5.89 4.99
N PHE A 81 7.29 5.83 4.25
CA PHE A 81 6.69 6.99 3.61
C PHE A 81 6.14 8.01 4.62
N ALA A 82 5.43 7.56 5.65
CA ALA A 82 4.89 8.46 6.67
C ALA A 82 6.00 9.17 7.46
N THR A 83 7.01 8.42 7.92
CA THR A 83 8.13 8.98 8.67
C THR A 83 8.97 9.90 7.79
N GLY A 84 9.29 9.46 6.57
CA GLY A 84 10.07 10.23 5.61
C GLY A 84 9.36 11.51 5.19
N PHE A 85 8.09 11.47 4.79
CA PHE A 85 7.48 12.59 4.06
C PHE A 85 6.42 13.35 4.85
N ALA A 86 5.78 12.73 5.84
CA ALA A 86 4.80 13.42 6.69
C ALA A 86 5.43 13.95 7.98
N VAL A 87 6.42 13.26 8.55
CA VAL A 87 7.04 13.64 9.84
C VAL A 87 8.34 14.43 9.64
N ASN A 88 9.26 13.92 8.83
CA ASN A 88 10.59 14.50 8.69
C ASN A 88 10.69 15.41 7.45
N THR A 89 11.13 16.65 7.62
CA THR A 89 11.23 17.62 6.51
C THR A 89 12.19 17.17 5.38
N PHE A 90 13.15 16.30 5.69
CA PHE A 90 14.22 15.89 4.78
C PHE A 90 14.12 14.44 4.29
N ALA A 91 12.99 13.76 4.48
CA ALA A 91 12.84 12.35 4.06
C ALA A 91 13.83 11.37 4.69
N VAL A 92 14.37 11.70 5.86
CA VAL A 92 15.28 10.83 6.61
C VAL A 92 14.46 9.87 7.46
N LEU A 93 14.77 8.58 7.41
CA LEU A 93 14.23 7.61 8.34
C LEU A 93 14.97 7.69 9.67
N THR A 94 14.20 7.82 10.74
CA THR A 94 14.70 7.88 12.10
C THR A 94 14.20 6.65 12.87
N VAL A 95 15.03 6.20 13.82
CA VAL A 95 14.70 5.09 14.73
C VAL A 95 14.46 5.62 16.16
N ALA A 96 13.92 6.84 16.25
CA ALA A 96 13.53 7.39 17.54
C ALA A 96 12.36 6.57 18.13
N PRO A 97 12.15 6.57 19.45
CA PRO A 97 11.12 5.74 20.09
C PRO A 97 9.72 5.91 19.47
N LEU A 98 9.36 7.14 19.10
CA LEU A 98 8.06 7.42 18.50
C LEU A 98 7.95 6.91 17.06
N ASP A 99 9.06 6.84 16.32
CA ASP A 99 9.08 6.29 14.96
C ASP A 99 9.00 4.77 14.97
N LEU A 100 9.63 4.13 15.96
CA LEU A 100 9.48 2.69 16.21
C LEU A 100 8.04 2.35 16.60
N LEU A 101 7.39 3.19 17.41
CA LEU A 101 5.97 3.02 17.73
C LEU A 101 5.10 3.15 16.46
N ARG A 102 5.35 4.15 15.61
CA ARG A 102 4.64 4.29 14.33
C ARG A 102 4.87 3.07 13.44
N MET A 103 6.11 2.59 13.32
CA MET A 103 6.44 1.39 12.56
C MET A 103 5.62 0.20 13.06
N ALA A 104 5.60 -0.04 14.38
CA ALA A 104 4.82 -1.10 14.98
C ALA A 104 3.33 -0.95 14.65
N VAL A 105 2.76 0.25 14.75
CA VAL A 105 1.35 0.51 14.42
C VAL A 105 1.06 0.20 12.94
N PHE A 106 1.86 0.69 12.00
CA PHE A 106 1.67 0.41 10.57
C PHE A 106 1.74 -1.09 10.26
N VAL A 107 2.75 -1.78 10.78
CA VAL A 107 2.93 -3.22 10.57
C VAL A 107 1.78 -4.02 11.20
N VAL A 108 1.42 -3.73 12.45
CA VAL A 108 0.34 -4.43 13.15
C VAL A 108 -0.98 -4.23 12.43
N MET A 109 -1.32 -3.00 12.00
CA MET A 109 -2.58 -2.73 11.30
C MET A 109 -2.65 -3.43 9.95
N ALA A 110 -1.57 -3.40 9.16
CA ALA A 110 -1.51 -4.08 7.87
C ALA A 110 -1.69 -5.60 8.01
N VAL A 111 -0.99 -6.22 8.96
CA VAL A 111 -1.08 -7.67 9.22
C VAL A 111 -2.42 -8.04 9.85
N ALA A 112 -2.98 -7.21 10.73
CA ALA A 112 -4.27 -7.46 11.37
C ALA A 112 -5.42 -7.47 10.37
N VAL A 113 -5.44 -6.52 9.43
CA VAL A 113 -6.47 -6.47 8.38
C VAL A 113 -6.35 -7.63 7.41
N HIS A 114 -5.13 -8.01 7.02
CA HIS A 114 -4.93 -9.22 6.21
C HIS A 114 -5.55 -10.45 6.89
N ARG A 115 -5.35 -10.60 8.21
CA ARG A 115 -5.89 -11.73 8.98
C ARG A 115 -7.41 -11.71 9.12
N SER A 116 -8.06 -10.55 9.10
CA SER A 116 -9.53 -10.45 9.18
C SER A 116 -10.22 -10.64 7.82
N GLY A 117 -9.51 -10.46 6.70
CA GLY A 117 -10.02 -10.73 5.35
C GLY A 117 -10.03 -12.21 4.96
N GLY A 118 -9.29 -13.06 5.67
CA GLY A 118 -9.33 -14.51 5.49
C GLY A 118 -10.59 -15.13 6.09
N SER A 119 -11.63 -15.34 5.27
CA SER A 119 -12.60 -16.39 5.58
C SER A 119 -11.89 -17.75 5.46
N PRO A 120 -12.10 -18.68 6.41
CA PRO A 120 -11.45 -20.00 6.42
C PRO A 120 -11.80 -20.85 5.18
#